data_AF-A0A024JQY1-F1
#
_entry.id   AF-A0A024JQY1-F1
#
_cell.length_a   1.000
_cell.length_b   1.000
_cell.length_c   1.000
_cell.angle_alpha   90.00
_cell.angle_beta   90.00
_cell.angle_gamma   90.00
#
_symmetry.space_group_name_H-M   'P 1'
#
loop_
_entity.id
_entity.type
_entity.pdbx_description
1 polymer ?
#
loop_
_entity_poly.entity_id
_entity_poly.type
_entity_poly.pdbx_seq_one_letter_code
_entity_poly.pdbx_strand_id
1 'polypeptide(L)'
;MTAKTAVPKNPTFDPLNAADPRDWHQVKTVSSPSWFSDYVLSVGAVDNTGAPINKSLAGPWVAAAAPGVGIMGLSPETGGPANAYPPIRPGEKNMPFWGTSFSAAYVSGVAALVRAKYPGLSAHQIINRILQTAHNPPRGVDNQVGYGVVDPVAALTFDVPAGERLSPAAANRVVHPVPPPPPPDHRARNVALVFAGVVAAAVAVVSLIVRARRER
;
A
#
# COMPACT_ATOMS: atom_id res chain seq x y z
N MET A 1 27.27 14.42 6.37
CA MET A 1 26.28 14.15 5.30
C MET A 1 26.19 12.65 5.11
N THR A 2 25.24 12.01 5.76
CA THR A 2 24.99 10.57 5.63
C THR A 2 24.41 10.30 4.24
N ALA A 3 25.12 9.54 3.42
CA ALA A 3 24.64 9.08 2.12
C ALA A 3 23.30 8.36 2.34
N LYS A 4 22.21 8.93 1.84
CA LYS A 4 20.89 8.31 1.88
C LYS A 4 20.98 7.04 1.04
N THR A 5 21.03 5.89 1.70
CA THR A 5 21.13 4.57 1.06
C THR A 5 19.99 4.45 0.06
N ALA A 6 20.31 4.31 -1.23
CA ALA A 6 19.29 4.13 -2.26
C ALA A 6 18.52 2.84 -1.97
N VAL A 7 17.20 2.90 -2.01
CA VAL A 7 16.35 1.72 -1.83
C VAL A 7 16.69 0.71 -2.94
N PRO A 8 17.03 -0.55 -2.61
CA PRO A 8 17.39 -1.54 -3.62
C PRO A 8 16.23 -1.75 -4.61
N LYS A 9 16.53 -1.77 -5.91
CA LYS A 9 15.52 -2.12 -6.93
C LYS A 9 15.27 -3.62 -6.93
N ASN A 10 14.03 -4.01 -7.18
CA ASN A 10 13.68 -5.39 -7.45
C ASN A 10 14.19 -5.81 -8.83
N PRO A 11 14.59 -7.07 -9.00
CA PRO A 11 14.82 -7.65 -10.31
C PRO A 11 13.53 -7.64 -11.15
N THR A 12 13.68 -7.63 -12.47
CA THR A 12 12.55 -7.57 -13.41
C THR A 12 11.96 -8.96 -13.67
N PHE A 13 12.81 -9.99 -13.78
CA PHE A 13 12.42 -11.40 -13.86
C PHE A 13 13.65 -12.31 -13.72
N ASP A 14 13.47 -13.57 -13.32
CA ASP A 14 14.47 -14.64 -13.41
C ASP A 14 14.10 -15.62 -14.55
N PRO A 15 14.88 -15.70 -15.66
CA PRO A 15 14.61 -16.64 -16.74
C PRO A 15 14.82 -18.11 -16.37
N LEU A 16 15.59 -18.39 -15.31
CA LEU A 16 15.96 -19.76 -14.93
C LEU A 16 14.93 -20.42 -14.03
N ASN A 17 13.97 -19.64 -13.50
CA ASN A 17 12.94 -20.14 -12.59
C ASN A 17 11.53 -20.01 -13.18
N ALA A 18 11.13 -21.02 -13.97
CA ALA A 18 9.79 -21.06 -14.55
C ALA A 18 8.65 -21.23 -13.52
N ALA A 19 8.95 -21.72 -12.31
CA ALA A 19 7.97 -21.90 -11.24
C ALA A 19 7.60 -20.56 -10.55
N ASP A 20 8.44 -19.53 -10.70
CA ASP A 20 8.19 -18.19 -10.18
C ASP A 20 8.26 -17.14 -11.32
N PRO A 21 7.27 -17.12 -12.22
CA PRO A 21 7.30 -16.28 -13.42
C PRO A 21 7.26 -14.77 -13.11
N ARG A 22 6.88 -14.39 -11.89
CA ARG A 22 6.84 -13.00 -11.41
C ARG A 22 7.99 -12.68 -10.45
N ASP A 23 8.88 -13.63 -10.16
CA ASP A 23 10.06 -13.43 -9.33
C ASP A 23 9.75 -12.92 -7.91
N TRP A 24 8.71 -13.50 -7.27
CA TRP A 24 8.32 -13.19 -5.89
C TRP A 24 9.43 -13.47 -4.88
N HIS A 25 10.24 -14.50 -5.10
CA HIS A 25 11.29 -14.91 -4.15
C HIS A 25 12.52 -13.99 -4.17
N GLN A 26 12.72 -13.19 -5.22
CA GLN A 26 13.84 -12.26 -5.33
C GLN A 26 13.47 -10.80 -5.02
N VAL A 27 12.29 -10.56 -4.45
CA VAL A 27 11.86 -9.22 -4.02
C VAL A 27 12.81 -8.71 -2.92
N LYS A 28 13.38 -7.53 -3.16
CA LYS A 28 14.27 -6.84 -2.21
C LYS A 28 13.57 -5.70 -1.49
N THR A 29 12.61 -5.07 -2.17
CA THR A 29 11.87 -3.90 -1.69
C THR A 29 10.39 -4.14 -1.90
N VAL A 30 9.65 -4.21 -0.79
CA VAL A 30 8.20 -4.34 -0.78
C VAL A 30 7.54 -2.97 -0.95
N SER A 31 6.53 -2.89 -1.81
CA SER A 31 5.64 -1.74 -1.91
C SER A 31 4.31 -2.06 -1.23
N SER A 32 4.00 -1.35 -0.15
CA SER A 32 2.66 -1.38 0.48
C SER A 32 1.91 -0.09 0.15
N PRO A 33 0.62 -0.14 -0.24
CA PRO A 33 -0.26 -1.31 -0.26
C PRO A 33 -0.15 -2.18 -1.53
N SER A 34 0.69 -1.82 -2.50
CA SER A 34 0.76 -2.47 -3.83
C SER A 34 0.86 -3.99 -3.80
N TRP A 35 1.58 -4.57 -2.83
CA TRP A 35 1.76 -6.02 -2.71
C TRP A 35 0.46 -6.81 -2.44
N PHE A 36 -0.63 -6.13 -2.05
CA PHE A 36 -1.95 -6.72 -1.84
C PHE A 36 -2.69 -6.82 -3.19
N SER A 37 -2.00 -7.30 -4.23
CA SER A 37 -2.45 -7.29 -5.64
C SER A 37 -3.77 -8.01 -5.89
N ASP A 38 -4.19 -8.88 -4.97
CA ASP A 38 -5.50 -9.53 -5.00
C ASP A 38 -6.67 -8.57 -4.74
N TYR A 39 -6.39 -7.42 -4.11
CA TYR A 39 -7.36 -6.43 -3.67
C TYR A 39 -7.13 -5.05 -4.28
N VAL A 40 -5.88 -4.71 -4.60
CA VAL A 40 -5.51 -3.42 -5.18
C VAL A 40 -4.95 -3.58 -6.58
N LEU A 41 -5.32 -2.66 -7.47
CA LEU A 41 -4.70 -2.54 -8.79
C LEU A 41 -3.42 -1.70 -8.66
N SER A 42 -2.25 -2.36 -8.62
CA SER A 42 -0.96 -1.65 -8.59
C SER A 42 -0.58 -1.15 -9.99
N VAL A 43 -0.21 0.12 -10.06
CA VAL A 43 0.02 0.84 -11.33
C VAL A 43 1.45 1.34 -11.46
N GLY A 44 2.13 0.88 -12.50
CA GLY A 44 3.44 1.37 -12.93
C GLY A 44 3.34 2.65 -13.77
N ALA A 45 4.48 3.33 -13.94
CA ALA A 45 4.57 4.54 -14.74
C ALA A 45 5.33 4.30 -16.04
N VAL A 46 4.77 4.77 -17.15
CA VAL A 46 5.42 4.80 -18.47
C VAL A 46 5.65 6.22 -18.95
N ASP A 47 6.55 6.38 -19.91
CA ASP A 47 6.72 7.61 -20.66
C ASP A 47 5.75 7.72 -21.85
N ASN A 48 5.89 8.79 -22.65
CA ASN A 48 5.03 9.05 -23.80
C ASN A 48 5.19 8.04 -24.95
N THR A 49 6.20 7.17 -24.89
CA THR A 49 6.39 6.06 -25.84
C THR A 49 5.78 4.74 -25.34
N GLY A 50 5.27 4.72 -24.10
CA GLY A 50 4.81 3.51 -23.43
C GLY A 50 5.92 2.73 -22.74
N ALA A 51 7.16 3.22 -22.73
CA ALA A 51 8.28 2.56 -22.07
C ALA A 51 8.24 2.80 -20.55
N PRO A 52 8.52 1.78 -19.71
CA PRO A 52 8.53 1.95 -18.26
C PRO A 52 9.64 2.90 -17.81
N ILE A 53 9.30 3.83 -16.91
CA ILE A 53 10.30 4.77 -16.41
C ILE A 53 11.21 4.11 -15.36
N ASN A 54 12.49 4.46 -15.37
CA ASN A 54 13.48 3.94 -14.41
C ASN A 54 13.16 4.24 -12.94
N LYS A 55 12.25 5.16 -12.65
CA LYS A 55 11.83 5.51 -11.29
C LYS A 55 10.58 4.75 -10.82
N SER A 56 9.93 3.99 -11.70
CA SER A 56 8.84 3.09 -11.34
C SER A 56 9.44 1.88 -10.62
N LEU A 57 8.92 1.56 -9.43
CA LEU A 57 9.38 0.40 -8.68
C LEU A 57 8.80 -0.87 -9.32
N ALA A 58 9.66 -1.67 -9.93
CA ALA A 58 9.26 -2.97 -10.45
C ALA A 58 8.88 -3.92 -9.31
N GLY A 59 7.92 -4.81 -9.55
CA GLY A 59 7.59 -5.87 -8.61
C GLY A 59 6.54 -6.83 -9.16
N PRO A 60 6.45 -8.03 -8.56
CA PRO A 60 5.49 -9.06 -8.95
C PRO A 60 4.02 -8.64 -8.81
N TRP A 61 3.75 -7.60 -8.02
CA TRP A 61 2.41 -7.06 -7.79
C TRP A 61 1.95 -6.04 -8.83
N VAL A 62 2.84 -5.51 -9.68
CA VAL A 62 2.46 -4.52 -10.69
C VAL A 62 1.53 -5.18 -11.71
N ALA A 63 0.36 -4.58 -11.94
CA ALA A 63 -0.68 -5.19 -12.74
C ALA A 63 -1.05 -4.37 -13.98
N ALA A 64 -0.91 -3.04 -13.96
CA ALA A 64 -1.10 -2.20 -15.14
C ALA A 64 -0.10 -1.02 -15.13
N ALA A 65 -0.07 -0.25 -16.21
CA ALA A 65 0.67 0.99 -16.29
C ALA A 65 -0.14 2.11 -16.95
N ALA A 66 0.28 3.35 -16.70
CA ALA A 66 -0.27 4.53 -17.34
C ALA A 66 0.81 5.63 -17.44
N PRO A 67 0.59 6.70 -18.23
CA PRO A 67 1.52 7.81 -18.33
C PRO A 67 1.89 8.37 -16.95
N GLY A 68 3.19 8.53 -16.69
CA GLY A 68 3.71 9.01 -15.41
C GLY A 68 4.76 10.12 -15.56
N VAL A 69 4.89 10.70 -16.74
CA VAL A 69 5.75 11.85 -17.06
C VAL A 69 5.01 12.79 -18.00
N GLY A 70 5.49 14.04 -18.11
CA GLY A 70 4.86 15.02 -19.00
C GLY A 70 3.41 15.33 -18.61
N ILE A 71 3.11 15.23 -17.32
CA ILE A 71 1.75 15.36 -16.80
C ILE A 71 1.35 16.83 -16.73
N MET A 72 0.13 17.13 -17.17
CA MET A 72 -0.52 18.41 -16.93
C MET A 72 -1.67 18.20 -15.95
N GLY A 73 -1.75 19.06 -14.94
CA GLY A 73 -2.80 19.08 -13.93
C GLY A 73 -3.29 20.51 -13.69
N LEU A 74 -3.99 20.70 -12.57
CA LEU A 74 -4.49 22.00 -12.15
C LEU A 74 -3.64 22.54 -11.00
N SER A 75 -3.32 23.84 -11.05
CA SER A 75 -2.70 24.54 -9.94
C SER A 75 -3.71 24.72 -8.80
N PRO A 76 -3.37 24.38 -7.55
CA PRO A 76 -4.24 24.67 -6.41
C PRO A 76 -4.34 26.17 -6.11
N GLU A 77 -3.40 27.00 -6.59
CA GLU A 77 -3.34 28.43 -6.32
C GLU A 77 -4.17 29.24 -7.31
N THR A 78 -4.09 28.89 -8.60
CA THR A 78 -4.72 29.67 -9.68
C THR A 78 -5.91 28.95 -10.30
N GLY A 79 -6.09 27.66 -10.05
CA GLY A 79 -7.05 26.81 -10.76
C GLY A 79 -6.71 26.60 -12.24
N GLY A 80 -5.64 27.22 -12.74
CA GLY A 80 -5.19 27.12 -14.13
C GLY A 80 -4.33 25.88 -14.40
N PRO A 81 -4.01 25.60 -15.68
CA PRO A 81 -3.17 24.47 -16.05
C PRO A 81 -1.75 24.63 -15.48
N ALA A 82 -1.20 23.54 -14.94
CA ALA A 82 0.16 23.45 -14.43
C ALA A 82 0.82 22.14 -14.88
N ASN A 83 2.11 22.18 -15.20
CA ASN A 83 2.88 21.02 -15.68
C ASN A 83 4.19 20.78 -14.89
N ALA A 84 4.46 21.60 -13.89
CA ALA A 84 5.67 21.54 -13.09
C ALA A 84 5.49 22.22 -11.73
N TYR A 85 6.26 21.79 -10.74
CA TYR A 85 6.44 22.51 -9.48
C TYR A 85 7.38 23.70 -9.69
N PRO A 86 7.12 24.84 -9.01
CA PRO A 86 8.09 25.93 -8.96
C PRO A 86 9.39 25.45 -8.31
N PRO A 87 10.52 26.09 -8.61
CA PRO A 87 11.80 25.72 -8.03
C PRO A 87 11.79 25.91 -6.51
N ILE A 88 12.43 24.99 -5.79
CA ILE A 88 12.55 25.07 -4.33
C ILE A 88 13.58 26.13 -3.94
N ARG A 89 14.58 26.37 -4.79
CA ARG A 89 15.65 27.35 -4.57
C ARG A 89 15.73 28.38 -5.70
N PRO A 90 16.09 29.64 -5.41
CA PRO A 90 16.36 30.63 -6.44
C PRO A 90 17.41 30.13 -7.45
N GLY A 91 17.12 30.25 -8.75
CA GLY A 91 18.00 29.83 -9.84
C GLY A 91 17.83 28.38 -10.32
N GLU A 92 17.02 27.56 -9.65
CA GLU A 92 16.66 26.23 -10.14
C GLU A 92 15.56 26.31 -11.22
N LYS A 93 15.49 25.28 -12.08
CA LYS A 93 14.42 25.14 -13.08
C LYS A 93 13.17 24.55 -12.41
N ASN A 94 12.00 24.86 -12.99
CA ASN A 94 10.76 24.18 -12.62
C ASN A 94 10.93 22.67 -12.75
N MET A 95 10.39 21.91 -11.79
CA MET A 95 10.47 20.45 -11.78
C MET A 95 9.21 19.88 -12.42
N PRO A 96 9.30 19.24 -13.61
CA PRO A 96 8.13 18.66 -14.28
C PRO A 96 7.41 17.65 -13.39
N PHE A 97 6.09 17.53 -13.54
CA PHE A 97 5.34 16.48 -12.86
C PHE A 97 5.70 15.10 -13.41
N TRP A 98 6.08 14.20 -12.49
CA TRP A 98 6.29 12.79 -12.78
C TRP A 98 6.00 11.95 -11.55
N GLY A 99 5.64 10.68 -11.76
CA GLY A 99 5.42 9.72 -10.68
C GLY A 99 4.32 8.71 -10.97
N THR A 100 4.41 7.55 -10.33
CA THR A 100 3.38 6.50 -10.39
C THR A 100 2.05 6.93 -9.76
N SER A 101 2.05 7.96 -8.91
CA SER A 101 0.83 8.57 -8.37
C SER A 101 -0.08 9.15 -9.46
N PHE A 102 0.50 9.81 -10.47
CA PHE A 102 -0.26 10.32 -11.62
C PHE A 102 -0.76 9.17 -12.51
N SER A 103 0.05 8.14 -12.71
CA SER A 103 -0.36 6.93 -13.42
C SER A 103 -1.56 6.26 -12.73
N ALA A 104 -1.52 6.11 -11.40
CA ALA A 104 -2.62 5.58 -10.61
C ALA A 104 -3.89 6.44 -10.72
N ALA A 105 -3.76 7.78 -10.80
CA ALA A 105 -4.88 8.68 -11.01
C ALA A 105 -5.54 8.46 -12.38
N TYR A 106 -4.76 8.27 -13.45
CA TYR A 106 -5.29 7.92 -14.77
C TYR A 106 -6.08 6.61 -14.74
N VAL A 107 -5.50 5.55 -14.18
CA VAL A 107 -6.17 4.24 -14.07
C VAL A 107 -7.43 4.33 -13.21
N SER A 108 -7.43 5.14 -12.15
CA SER A 108 -8.62 5.40 -11.33
C SER A 108 -9.72 6.09 -12.13
N GLY A 109 -9.37 7.04 -13.01
CA GLY A 109 -10.30 7.66 -13.94
C GLY A 109 -10.90 6.66 -14.93
N VAL A 110 -10.07 5.78 -15.50
CA VAL A 110 -10.55 4.68 -16.37
C VAL A 110 -11.51 3.76 -15.62
N ALA A 111 -11.16 3.36 -14.39
CA ALA A 111 -12.03 2.53 -13.56
C ALA A 111 -13.38 3.21 -13.26
N ALA A 112 -13.38 4.53 -13.04
CA ALA A 112 -14.61 5.31 -12.87
C ALA A 112 -15.48 5.30 -14.13
N LEU A 113 -14.88 5.49 -15.32
CA LEU A 113 -15.58 5.42 -16.60
C LEU A 113 -16.17 4.02 -16.85
N VAL A 114 -15.39 2.97 -16.60
CA VAL A 114 -15.85 1.58 -16.72
C VAL A 114 -17.01 1.32 -15.77
N ARG A 115 -16.92 1.77 -14.51
CA ARG A 115 -18.00 1.63 -13.52
C ARG A 115 -19.26 2.39 -13.93
N ALA A 116 -19.12 3.58 -14.53
CA ALA A 116 -20.25 4.36 -15.03
C ALA A 116 -20.97 3.66 -16.19
N LYS A 117 -20.20 3.05 -17.11
CA LYS A 117 -20.77 2.31 -18.25
C LYS A 117 -21.33 0.94 -17.86
N TYR A 118 -20.71 0.26 -16.90
CA TYR A 118 -21.04 -1.10 -16.48
C TYR A 118 -21.30 -1.15 -14.96
N PRO A 119 -22.42 -0.59 -14.47
CA PRO A 119 -22.67 -0.41 -13.04
C PRO A 119 -22.87 -1.73 -12.27
N GLY A 120 -23.16 -2.85 -12.96
CA GLY A 120 -23.35 -4.16 -12.33
C GLY A 120 -22.07 -4.96 -12.06
N LEU A 121 -20.91 -4.51 -12.57
CA LEU A 121 -19.63 -5.18 -12.37
C LEU A 121 -19.10 -4.98 -10.94
N SER A 122 -18.51 -6.03 -10.39
CA SER A 122 -17.76 -5.93 -9.12
C SER A 122 -16.44 -5.18 -9.33
N ALA A 123 -15.78 -4.76 -8.23
CA ALA A 123 -14.46 -4.16 -8.30
C ALA A 123 -13.42 -5.10 -8.98
N HIS A 124 -13.48 -6.41 -8.69
CA HIS A 124 -12.58 -7.38 -9.32
C HIS A 124 -12.85 -7.50 -10.83
N GLN A 125 -14.13 -7.48 -11.24
CA GLN A 125 -14.50 -7.54 -12.65
C GLN A 125 -14.10 -6.26 -13.42
N ILE A 126 -14.18 -5.09 -12.77
CA ILE A 126 -13.66 -3.84 -13.33
C ILE A 126 -12.14 -3.93 -13.52
N ILE A 127 -11.41 -4.43 -12.52
CA ILE A 127 -9.96 -4.64 -12.62
C ILE A 127 -9.66 -5.62 -13.76
N ASN A 128 -10.30 -6.78 -13.80
CA ASN A 128 -10.13 -7.76 -14.87
C ASN A 128 -10.34 -7.14 -16.25
N ARG A 129 -11.41 -6.35 -16.41
CA ARG A 129 -11.69 -5.66 -17.67
C ARG A 129 -10.57 -4.70 -18.08
N ILE A 130 -10.04 -3.90 -17.15
CA ILE A 130 -8.91 -3.00 -17.42
C ILE A 130 -7.65 -3.78 -17.83
N LEU A 131 -7.38 -4.90 -17.16
CA LEU A 131 -6.20 -5.74 -17.42
C LEU A 131 -6.28 -6.45 -18.77
N GLN A 132 -7.45 -6.99 -19.13
CA GLN A 132 -7.65 -7.73 -20.39
C GLN A 132 -7.63 -6.83 -21.63
N THR A 133 -7.85 -5.53 -21.46
CA THR A 133 -7.83 -4.56 -22.56
C THR A 133 -6.57 -3.70 -22.59
N ALA A 134 -5.62 -3.91 -21.68
CA ALA A 134 -4.36 -3.16 -21.66
C ALA A 134 -3.45 -3.59 -22.82
N HIS A 135 -2.57 -2.67 -23.26
CA HIS A 135 -1.55 -2.95 -24.25
C HIS A 135 -0.40 -3.72 -23.63
N ASN A 136 -0.47 -5.04 -23.76
CA ASN A 136 0.45 -5.98 -23.17
C ASN A 136 1.91 -5.80 -23.63
N PRO A 137 2.88 -5.95 -22.71
CA PRO A 137 4.29 -6.04 -23.09
C PRO A 137 4.55 -7.32 -23.90
N PRO A 138 5.70 -7.44 -24.58
CA PRO A 138 6.04 -8.61 -25.40
C PRO A 138 5.95 -9.96 -24.67
N ARG A 139 6.07 -9.97 -23.35
CA ARG A 139 5.98 -11.17 -22.49
C ARG A 139 4.57 -11.46 -21.98
N GLY A 140 3.56 -10.70 -22.41
CA GLY A 140 2.20 -10.75 -21.91
C GLY A 140 2.04 -10.02 -20.58
N VAL A 141 2.80 -10.40 -19.55
CA VAL A 141 2.81 -9.75 -18.23
C VAL A 141 4.24 -9.64 -17.71
N ASP A 142 4.61 -8.48 -17.18
CA ASP A 142 5.92 -8.28 -16.54
C ASP A 142 5.83 -7.51 -15.21
N ASN A 143 6.97 -7.35 -14.53
CA ASN A 143 7.03 -6.67 -13.23
C ASN A 143 7.14 -5.14 -13.31
N GLN A 144 7.22 -4.55 -14.51
CA GLN A 144 7.38 -3.11 -14.70
C GLN A 144 6.07 -2.42 -15.08
N VAL A 145 5.28 -3.06 -15.95
CA VAL A 145 4.00 -2.56 -16.47
C VAL A 145 2.84 -3.54 -16.27
N GLY A 146 3.10 -4.75 -15.76
CA GLY A 146 2.03 -5.74 -15.56
C GLY A 146 1.46 -6.20 -16.91
N TYR A 147 0.14 -6.18 -17.03
CA TYR A 147 -0.60 -6.41 -18.28
C TYR A 147 -0.44 -5.26 -19.28
N GLY A 148 0.28 -4.19 -18.92
CA GLY A 148 0.68 -3.13 -19.83
C GLY A 148 -0.09 -1.82 -19.66
N VAL A 149 0.01 -0.96 -20.67
CA VAL A 149 -0.54 0.39 -20.61
C VAL A 149 -2.06 0.35 -20.78
N VAL A 150 -2.80 0.99 -19.89
CA VAL A 150 -4.27 1.01 -19.95
C VAL A 150 -4.78 1.66 -21.25
N ASP A 151 -5.75 1.01 -21.88
CA ASP A 151 -6.50 1.54 -23.02
C ASP A 151 -7.95 1.85 -22.58
N PRO A 152 -8.30 3.13 -22.35
CA PRO A 152 -9.65 3.51 -21.94
C PRO A 152 -10.72 3.18 -22.98
N VAL A 153 -10.38 3.23 -24.28
CA VAL A 153 -11.33 3.00 -25.36
C VAL A 153 -11.64 1.51 -25.45
N ALA A 154 -10.62 0.65 -25.45
CA ALA A 154 -10.82 -0.80 -25.42
C ALA A 154 -11.54 -1.23 -24.13
N ALA A 155 -11.14 -0.69 -22.98
CA ALA A 155 -11.82 -0.95 -21.70
C ALA A 155 -13.30 -0.58 -21.73
N LEU A 156 -13.71 0.40 -22.54
CA LEU A 156 -15.12 0.78 -22.66
C LEU A 156 -15.83 0.08 -23.82
N THR A 157 -15.16 -0.44 -24.84
CA THR A 157 -15.82 -0.90 -26.07
C THR A 157 -15.72 -2.39 -26.33
N PHE A 158 -14.68 -3.07 -25.86
CA PHE A 158 -14.48 -4.49 -26.14
C PHE A 158 -15.48 -5.35 -25.38
N ASP A 159 -15.87 -6.47 -25.99
CA ASP A 159 -16.59 -7.52 -25.28
C ASP A 159 -15.58 -8.36 -24.49
N VAL A 160 -15.64 -8.24 -23.17
CA VAL A 160 -14.68 -8.86 -22.25
C VAL A 160 -15.48 -9.71 -21.28
N PRO A 161 -15.21 -11.03 -21.18
CA PRO A 161 -15.83 -11.87 -20.17
C PRO A 161 -15.63 -11.27 -18.78
N ALA A 162 -16.72 -11.10 -18.03
CA ALA A 162 -16.66 -10.44 -16.72
C ALA A 162 -15.69 -11.16 -15.76
N GLY A 163 -15.62 -12.49 -15.84
CA GLY A 163 -14.85 -13.32 -14.92
C GLY A 163 -15.50 -13.39 -13.53
N GLU A 164 -14.71 -13.86 -12.57
CA GLU A 164 -15.14 -14.02 -11.17
C GLU A 164 -15.48 -12.69 -10.50
N ARG A 165 -16.40 -12.71 -9.52
CA ARG A 165 -16.74 -11.50 -8.75
C ARG A 165 -15.67 -11.08 -7.75
N LEU A 166 -14.89 -12.03 -7.25
CA LEU A 166 -13.82 -11.83 -6.27
C LEU A 166 -12.53 -12.42 -6.81
N SER A 167 -11.39 -11.92 -6.34
CA SER A 167 -10.13 -12.58 -6.66
C SER A 167 -10.07 -13.96 -6.01
N PRO A 168 -9.47 -14.97 -6.66
CA PRO A 168 -9.37 -16.32 -6.11
C PRO A 168 -8.74 -16.38 -4.71
N ALA A 169 -7.76 -15.51 -4.44
CA ALA A 169 -7.10 -15.41 -3.14
C ALA A 169 -7.95 -14.70 -2.07
N ALA A 170 -8.80 -13.75 -2.46
CA ALA A 170 -9.69 -13.05 -1.53
C ALA A 170 -10.80 -13.95 -0.99
N ALA A 171 -11.29 -14.91 -1.79
CA ALA A 171 -12.33 -15.84 -1.37
C ALA A 171 -11.91 -16.76 -0.20
N ASN A 172 -10.60 -17.02 -0.05
CA ASN A 172 -10.08 -18.01 0.91
C ASN A 172 -9.39 -17.42 2.15
N ARG A 173 -9.33 -16.09 2.31
CA ARG A 173 -8.61 -15.46 3.42
C ARG A 173 -9.57 -15.11 4.57
N VAL A 174 -9.93 -16.10 5.38
CA VAL A 174 -10.63 -15.87 6.65
C VAL A 174 -9.67 -15.14 7.60
N VAL A 175 -9.92 -13.86 7.86
CA VAL A 175 -9.19 -13.11 8.89
C VAL A 175 -9.67 -13.62 10.24
N HIS A 176 -8.86 -14.45 10.90
CA HIS A 176 -9.11 -14.82 12.29
C HIS A 176 -8.84 -13.58 13.15
N PRO A 177 -9.84 -13.07 13.91
CA PRO A 177 -9.59 -12.00 14.86
C PRO A 177 -8.51 -12.46 15.85
N VAL A 178 -7.55 -11.58 16.14
CA VAL A 178 -6.57 -11.86 17.19
C VAL A 178 -7.36 -12.11 18.49
N PRO A 179 -7.08 -13.20 19.23
CA PRO A 179 -7.72 -13.44 20.52
C PRO A 179 -7.55 -12.21 21.41
N PRO A 180 -8.57 -11.82 22.20
CA PRO A 180 -8.46 -10.70 23.10
C PRO A 180 -7.24 -10.90 24.02
N PRO A 181 -6.48 -9.84 24.34
CA PRO A 181 -5.33 -9.95 25.22
C PRO A 181 -5.77 -10.56 26.57
N PRO A 182 -4.93 -11.42 27.19
CA PRO A 182 -5.25 -11.98 28.48
C PRO A 182 -5.52 -10.87 29.50
N PRO A 183 -6.47 -11.06 30.43
CA PRO A 183 -6.78 -10.05 31.44
C PRO A 183 -5.52 -9.69 32.25
N PRO A 184 -5.34 -8.43 32.68
CA PRO A 184 -4.17 -8.03 33.46
C PRO A 184 -3.98 -8.87 34.72
N ASP A 185 -2.77 -9.37 34.97
CA ASP A 185 -2.47 -10.13 36.18
C ASP A 185 -2.37 -9.19 37.40
N HIS A 186 -3.38 -9.26 38.27
CA HIS A 186 -3.46 -8.45 39.49
C HIS A 186 -2.84 -9.12 40.72
N ARG A 187 -2.27 -10.33 40.60
CA ARG A 187 -1.72 -11.06 41.75
C ARG A 187 -0.63 -10.28 42.46
N ALA A 188 0.34 -9.73 41.72
CA ALA A 188 1.42 -8.93 42.30
C ALA A 188 0.91 -7.68 43.04
N ARG A 189 -0.06 -6.97 42.45
CA ARG A 189 -0.71 -5.80 43.08
C ARG A 189 -1.39 -6.19 44.38
N ASN A 190 -2.16 -7.28 44.37
CA ASN A 190 -2.91 -7.72 45.54
C ASN A 190 -1.97 -8.15 46.68
N VAL A 191 -0.89 -8.88 46.37
CA VAL A 191 0.13 -9.24 47.37
C VAL A 191 0.80 -7.99 47.95
N ALA A 192 1.15 -7.01 47.12
CA ALA A 192 1.76 -5.76 47.59
C ALA A 192 0.84 -4.97 48.52
N LEU A 193 -0.46 -4.88 48.18
CA LEU A 193 -1.45 -4.20 49.02
C LEU A 193 -1.69 -4.90 50.35
N VAL A 194 -1.77 -6.23 50.36
CA VAL A 194 -1.90 -7.02 51.60
C VAL A 194 -0.67 -6.81 52.49
N PHE A 195 0.53 -6.89 51.92
CA PHE A 195 1.76 -6.70 52.67
C PHE A 195 1.85 -5.28 53.25
N ALA A 196 1.55 -4.25 52.46
CA ALA A 196 1.52 -2.87 52.92
C ALA A 196 0.51 -2.66 54.07
N GLY A 197 -0.68 -3.28 53.97
CA GLY A 197 -1.70 -3.25 55.01
C GLY A 197 -1.23 -3.90 56.32
N VAL A 198 -0.57 -5.07 56.25
CA VAL A 198 -0.01 -5.76 57.43
C VAL A 198 1.06 -4.91 58.11
N VAL A 199 1.97 -4.31 57.34
CA VAL A 199 3.02 -3.43 57.88
C VAL A 199 2.40 -2.20 58.56
N ALA A 200 1.43 -1.54 57.91
CA ALA A 200 0.75 -0.38 58.49
C ALA A 200 0.01 -0.72 59.80
N ALA A 201 -0.68 -1.86 59.84
CA ALA A 201 -1.34 -2.34 61.05
C ALA A 201 -0.35 -2.64 62.18
N ALA A 202 0.77 -3.30 61.87
CA ALA A 202 1.82 -3.58 62.85
C ALA A 202 2.42 -2.28 63.42
N VAL A 203 2.70 -1.29 62.58
CA VAL A 203 3.19 0.03 63.00
C VAL A 203 2.16 0.73 63.90
N ALA A 204 0.88 0.70 63.54
CA ALA A 204 -0.18 1.30 64.35
C ALA A 204 -0.31 0.62 65.73
N VAL A 205 -0.26 -0.71 65.78
CA VAL A 205 -0.28 -1.48 67.04
C VAL A 205 0.91 -1.14 67.92
N VAL A 206 2.13 -1.11 67.36
CA VAL A 206 3.34 -0.73 68.10
C VAL A 206 3.23 0.70 68.62
N SER A 207 2.72 1.61 67.80
CA SER A 207 2.53 3.03 68.17
C SER A 207 1.53 3.19 69.32
N LEU A 208 0.42 2.45 69.29
CA LEU A 208 -0.58 2.41 70.36
C LEU A 208 0.00 1.83 71.66
N ILE A 209 0.79 0.75 71.57
CA ILE A 209 1.47 0.15 72.74
C ILE A 209 2.48 1.13 73.35
N VAL A 210 3.29 1.82 72.53
CA VAL A 210 4.26 2.81 72.99
C VAL A 210 3.56 4.00 73.65
N ARG A 211 2.44 4.48 73.09
CA ARG A 211 1.65 5.56 73.67
C ARG A 211 1.04 5.17 75.02
N ALA A 212 0.41 4.00 75.11
CA ALA A 212 -0.18 3.49 76.34
C ALA A 212 0.86 3.25 77.47
N ARG A 213 2.12 2.94 77.11
CA ARG A 213 3.23 2.81 78.06
C ARG A 213 3.83 4.14 78.53
N ARG A 214 3.62 5.25 77.79
CA ARG A 214 4.06 6.59 78.21
C ARG A 214 3.05 7.32 79.10
N GLU A 215 1.80 6.90 79.09
CA GLU A 215 0.71 7.48 79.90
C GLU A 215 0.52 6.77 81.27
N ARG A 216 1.36 5.76 81.59
CA ARG A 216 1.49 5.14 82.92
C ARG A 216 2.79 5.56 83.57
#